data_AF-A0A355F145-F1
#
_entry.id   AF-A0A355F145-F1
#
_cell.length_a   1.000
_cell.length_b   1.000
_cell.length_c   1.000
_cell.angle_alpha   90.00
_cell.angle_beta   90.00
_cell.angle_gamma   90.00
#
_symmetry.space_group_name_H-M   'P 1'
#
loop_
_entity.id
_entity.type
_entity.pdbx_description
1 polymer ?
#
loop_
_entity_poly.entity_id
_entity_poly.type
_entity_poly.pdbx_seq_one_letter_code
_entity_poly.pdbx_strand_id
1 'polypeptide(L)' 'MRRRHRIEINAGVVDGRLQAHWSHGRTVHARATIEALAARFLAALDELIDHCTTPGAGGWTPSDFPLARIGQQALDRLTA' A
#
# COMPACT_ATOMS: atom_id res chain seq x y z
N MET A 1 -4.56 -19.41 -21.77
CA MET A 1 -3.60 -19.28 -20.64
C MET A 1 -4.34 -19.55 -19.33
N ARG A 2 -3.79 -20.39 -18.45
CA ARG A 2 -4.35 -20.70 -17.13
C ARG A 2 -3.76 -19.70 -16.13
N ARG A 3 -4.59 -18.87 -15.49
CA ARG A 3 -4.13 -17.90 -14.46
C ARG A 3 -3.62 -18.67 -13.24
N ARG A 4 -2.49 -18.23 -12.68
CA ARG A 4 -1.86 -18.89 -11.51
C ARG A 4 -2.58 -18.54 -10.22
N HIS A 5 -3.24 -17.38 -10.17
CA HIS A 5 -3.93 -16.87 -8.99
C HIS A 5 -5.42 -16.67 -9.26
N ARG A 6 -6.23 -16.75 -8.20
CA ARG A 6 -7.70 -16.56 -8.27
C ARG A 6 -8.09 -15.10 -8.51
N ILE A 7 -7.30 -14.19 -7.95
CA ILE A 7 -7.39 -12.74 -8.13
C ILE A 7 -5.96 -12.24 -8.37
N GLU A 8 -5.81 -11.36 -9.35
CA GLU A 8 -4.57 -10.64 -9.66
C GLU A 8 -4.86 -9.14 -9.58
N ILE A 9 -3.98 -8.40 -8.90
CA ILE A 9 -4.09 -6.95 -8.73
C ILE A 9 -2.81 -6.34 -9.27
N ASN A 10 -2.92 -5.44 -10.24
CA ASN A 10 -1.79 -4.65 -10.73
C ASN A 10 -2.10 -3.18 -10.47
N ALA A 11 -1.23 -2.48 -9.78
CA ALA A 11 -1.43 -1.08 -9.44
C ALA A 11 -0.23 -0.22 -9.88
N GLY A 12 -0.51 1.00 -10.31
CA GLY A 12 0.50 1.97 -10.72
C GLY A 12 -0.07 3.38 -10.75
N VAL A 13 0.80 4.38 -10.75
CA VAL A 13 0.40 5.78 -10.89
C VAL A 13 0.46 6.15 -12.36
N VAL A 14 -0.67 6.61 -12.90
CA VAL A 14 -0.81 7.06 -14.29
C VAL A 14 -1.47 8.44 -14.25
N ASP A 15 -0.85 9.43 -14.88
CA ASP A 15 -1.28 10.84 -14.88
C ASP A 15 -1.53 11.38 -13.46
N GLY A 16 -0.64 11.05 -12.53
CA GLY A 16 -0.71 11.50 -11.13
C GLY A 16 -1.80 10.83 -10.30
N ARG A 17 -2.45 9.77 -10.80
CA ARG A 17 -3.51 9.04 -10.09
C ARG A 17 -3.16 7.58 -9.94
N LEU A 18 -3.37 7.03 -8.74
CA LEU A 18 -3.29 5.59 -8.53
C LEU A 18 -4.41 4.89 -9.32
N GLN A 19 -4.02 3.94 -10.15
CA GLN A 19 -4.94 3.04 -10.84
C GLN A 19 -4.64 1.61 -10.40
N ALA A 20 -5.67 0.88 -10.02
CA ALA A 20 -5.58 -0.54 -9.66
C ALA A 20 -6.46 -1.37 -10.60
N HIS A 21 -5.83 -2.26 -11.36
CA HIS A 21 -6.51 -3.19 -12.25
C HIS A 21 -6.70 -4.55 -11.57
N TRP A 22 -7.96 -4.98 -11.46
CA TRP A 22 -8.35 -6.23 -10.83
C TRP A 22 -8.78 -7.25 -11.87
N SER A 23 -8.07 -8.37 -11.92
CA SER A 23 -8.32 -9.48 -12.85
C SER A 23 -8.69 -10.75 -12.08
N HIS A 24 -9.81 -11.38 -12.45
CA HIS A 24 -10.29 -12.62 -11.84
C HIS A 24 -10.87 -13.58 -12.87
N GLY A 25 -10.85 -14.89 -12.58
CA GLY A 25 -11.53 -15.87 -13.43
C GLY A 25 -13.04 -15.67 -13.38
N ARG A 26 -13.71 -15.57 -14.54
CA ARG A 26 -15.18 -15.32 -14.62
C ARG A 26 -16.02 -16.43 -13.97
N THR A 27 -15.47 -17.64 -13.84
CA THR A 27 -16.14 -18.79 -13.22
C THR A 27 -15.93 -18.90 -11.71
N VAL A 28 -15.11 -18.02 -11.11
CA VAL A 28 -14.68 -18.14 -9.70
C VAL A 28 -15.32 -17.08 -8.82
N HIS A 29 -15.51 -15.86 -9.33
CA HIS A 29 -16.09 -14.75 -8.58
C HIS A 29 -17.10 -13.98 -9.41
N ALA A 30 -18.22 -13.61 -8.79
CA ALA A 30 -19.17 -12.67 -9.36
C ALA A 30 -18.51 -11.27 -9.43
N ARG A 31 -18.86 -10.50 -10.47
CA ARG A 31 -18.33 -9.15 -10.66
C ARG A 31 -18.56 -8.26 -9.43
N ALA A 32 -19.76 -8.30 -8.86
CA ALA A 32 -20.13 -7.51 -7.68
C ALA A 32 -19.21 -7.78 -6.47
N THR A 33 -18.72 -9.01 -6.31
CA THR A 33 -17.79 -9.36 -5.23
C THR A 33 -16.44 -8.66 -5.41
N ILE A 34 -15.94 -8.58 -6.64
CA ILE A 34 -14.66 -7.93 -6.94
C ILE A 34 -14.79 -6.41 -6.85
N GLU A 35 -15.92 -5.85 -7.28
CA GLU A 35 -16.22 -4.42 -7.12
C GLU A 35 -16.29 -4.02 -5.64
N ALA A 36 -16.98 -4.80 -4.80
CA ALA A 36 -17.02 -4.56 -3.36
C ALA A 36 -15.63 -4.66 -2.72
N LEU A 37 -14.80 -5.61 -3.15
CA LEU A 37 -13.43 -5.74 -2.67
C LEU A 37 -12.56 -4.54 -3.09
N ALA A 38 -12.67 -4.10 -4.34
CA ALA A 38 -11.95 -2.94 -4.84
C ALA A 38 -12.35 -1.65 -4.10
N ALA A 39 -13.65 -1.46 -3.80
CA ALA A 39 -14.13 -0.34 -3.01
C ALA A 39 -13.56 -0.35 -1.58
N ARG A 40 -13.56 -1.52 -0.93
CA ARG A 40 -12.96 -1.68 0.41
C ARG A 40 -11.45 -1.44 0.41
N PHE A 41 -10.75 -1.86 -0.65
CA PHE A 41 -9.33 -1.59 -0.82
C PHE A 41 -9.04 -0.08 -0.87
N LEU A 42 -9.84 0.68 -1.64
CA LEU A 42 -9.67 2.13 -1.70
C LEU A 42 -9.96 2.80 -0.36
N ALA A 43 -11.05 2.42 0.33
CA ALA A 43 -11.37 2.97 1.64
C ALA A 43 -10.24 2.72 2.68
N ALA A 44 -9.69 1.50 2.71
CA ALA A 44 -8.57 1.17 3.59
C ALA A 44 -7.28 1.93 3.22
N LEU A 45 -7.07 2.20 1.94
CA LEU A 45 -5.93 3.01 1.48
C LEU A 45 -6.09 4.47 1.89
N ASP A 46 -7.28 5.04 1.76
CA ASP A 46 -7.58 6.40 2.20
C ASP A 46 -7.36 6.55 3.72
N GLU A 47 -7.86 5.60 4.52
CA GLU A 47 -7.62 5.57 5.97
C GLU A 47 -6.12 5.51 6.33
N LEU A 48 -5.34 4.74 5.56
CA LEU A 48 -3.89 4.64 5.75
C LEU A 48 -3.19 5.96 5.38
N ILE A 49 -3.59 6.60 4.28
CA ILE A 49 -3.05 7.89 3.86
C ILE A 49 -3.35 8.97 4.91
N ASP A 50 -4.59 9.01 5.41
CA ASP A 50 -4.98 9.95 6.47
C ASP A 50 -4.12 9.75 7.72
N HIS A 51 -3.91 8.50 8.14
CA HIS A 51 -3.02 8.20 9.26
C HIS A 51 -1.57 8.67 9.00
N CYS A 52 -1.00 8.34 7.84
CA CYS A 52 0.37 8.68 7.48
C CYS A 52 0.61 10.18 7.29
N THR A 53 -0.43 10.97 7.08
CA THR A 53 -0.35 12.43 6.94
C THR A 53 -0.57 13.17 8.26
N THR A 54 -0.89 12.47 9.36
CA THR A 54 -0.97 13.09 10.68
C THR A 54 0.41 13.55 11.18
N PRO A 55 0.48 14.65 11.95
CA PRO A 55 1.74 15.11 12.53
C PRO A 55 2.41 14.03 13.39
N GLY A 56 3.68 13.75 13.12
CA GLY A 56 4.44 12.72 13.84
C GLY A 56 4.19 11.28 13.35
N ALA A 57 3.35 11.08 12.32
CA ALA A 57 3.30 9.80 11.62
C ALA A 57 4.53 9.61 10.73
N GLY A 58 5.04 8.38 10.72
CA GLY A 58 6.30 8.05 10.07
C GLY A 58 7.51 8.31 10.98
N GLY A 59 8.65 8.54 10.36
CA GLY A 59 9.93 8.64 11.05
C GLY A 59 10.84 7.47 10.71
N TRP A 60 12.14 7.76 10.74
CA TRP A 60 13.14 6.76 10.45
C TRP A 60 13.38 5.91 11.68
N THR A 61 13.55 4.62 11.46
CA THR A 61 13.96 3.67 12.47
C THR A 61 15.40 3.23 12.19
N PRO A 62 16.17 2.79 13.21
CA PRO A 62 17.48 2.18 12.99
C PRO A 62 17.48 1.04 11.96
N SER A 63 16.36 0.32 11.83
CA SER A 63 16.20 -0.74 10.82
C SER A 63 16.22 -0.24 9.37
N ASP A 64 15.95 1.05 9.14
CA ASP A 64 16.07 1.67 7.81
C ASP A 64 17.54 1.94 7.45
N PHE A 65 18.44 2.02 8.44
CA PHE A 65 19.87 2.30 8.26
C PHE A 65 20.77 1.25 8.95
N PRO A 66 20.65 -0.05 8.60
CA PRO A 66 21.33 -1.13 9.32
C PRO A 66 22.86 -1.00 9.26
N LEU A 67 23.39 -0.36 8.22
CA LEU A 67 24.83 -0.15 8.05
C LEU A 67 25.38 1.02 8.87
N ALA A 68 24.54 1.99 9.26
CA ALA A 68 24.95 3.17 10.01
C ALA A 68 25.20 2.85 11.50
N ARG A 69 24.65 1.74 12.02
CA ARG A 69 24.76 1.31 13.43
C ARG A 69 24.39 2.44 14.42
N ILE A 70 23.42 3.26 14.06
CA ILE A 70 22.92 4.36 14.89
C ILE A 70 21.67 3.92 15.67
N GLY A 71 21.56 4.36 16.92
CA GLY A 71 20.33 4.20 17.71
C GLY A 71 19.32 5.32 17.44
N GLN A 72 18.06 5.12 17.88
CA GLN A 72 16.95 6.07 17.64
C GLN A 72 17.30 7.50 18.08
N GLN A 73 17.89 7.70 19.27
CA GLN A 73 18.30 9.04 19.73
C GLN A 73 19.31 9.76 18.82
N ALA A 74 20.20 9.02 18.15
CA ALA A 74 21.16 9.63 17.23
C ALA A 74 20.47 9.98 15.90
N LEU A 75 19.54 9.12 15.46
CA LEU A 75 18.74 9.32 14.27
C LEU A 75 17.79 10.52 14.41
N ASP A 76 17.10 10.63 15.55
CA ASP A 76 16.19 11.75 15.85
C ASP A 76 16.90 13.11 15.80
N ARG A 77 18.16 13.16 16.25
CA ARG A 77 19.00 14.38 16.19
C ARG A 77 19.42 14.78 14.77
N LEU A 78 19.42 13.86 13.82
CA LEU A 78 19.77 14.13 12.42
C LEU A 78 18.56 14.56 11.59
N THR A 79 17.36 14.27 12.07
CA THR A 79 16.09 14.49 11.34
C THR A 79 15.24 15.60 11.95
N ALA A 80 15.67 16.17 13.07
CA ALA A 80 15.11 17.37 13.68
C ALA A 80 15.58 18.64 12.95
#